data_AF-A0A0F3M4R0-F1
#
_entry.id   AF-A0A0F3M4R0-F1
#
_cell.length_a   1.000
_cell.length_b   1.000
_cell.length_c   1.000
_cell.angle_alpha   90.00
_cell.angle_beta   90.00
_cell.angle_gamma   90.00
#
_symmetry.space_group_name_H-M   'P 1'
#
loop_
_entity.id
_entity.type
_entity.pdbx_description
1 polymer ?
#
loop_
_entity_poly.entity_id
_entity_poly.type
_entity_poly.pdbx_seq_one_letter_code
_entity_poly.pdbx_strand_id
1 'polypeptide(L)' 'MIDFYSESLINKLFETNVRFNTKIDLDKVERAILTLKNIMASKREILENSTTHIH' A
#
# COMPACT_ATOMS: atom_id res chain seq x y z
N MET A 1 -12.12 9.77 -5.55
CA MET A 1 -11.46 8.48 -5.28
C MET A 1 -10.10 8.60 -5.96
N ILE A 2 -9.01 8.70 -5.21
CA ILE A 2 -7.68 8.59 -5.81
C ILE A 2 -7.67 7.22 -6.52
N ASP A 3 -7.37 7.18 -7.81
CA ASP A 3 -7.13 5.93 -8.53
C ASP A 3 -5.93 5.24 -7.89
N PHE A 4 -6.24 4.48 -6.85
CA PHE A 4 -5.27 3.93 -5.91
C PHE A 4 -4.42 2.84 -6.58
N TYR A 5 -4.95 2.29 -7.67
CA TYR A 5 -4.28 1.35 -8.52
C TYR A 5 -3.82 2.05 -9.79
N SER A 6 -2.50 2.13 -9.99
CA SER A 6 -1.99 2.37 -11.33
C SER A 6 -2.41 1.20 -12.23
N GLU A 7 -2.64 1.47 -13.50
CA GLU A 7 -2.98 0.43 -14.49
C GLU A 7 -1.95 -0.72 -14.49
N SER A 8 -0.68 -0.38 -14.23
CA SER A 8 0.42 -1.34 -14.01
C SER A 8 0.20 -2.28 -12.81
N LEU A 9 -0.31 -1.77 -11.69
CA LEU A 9 -0.58 -2.58 -10.49
C LEU A 9 -1.78 -3.50 -10.72
N ILE A 10 -2.85 -2.99 -11.37
CA ILE A 10 -4.02 -3.81 -11.73
C ILE A 10 -3.60 -4.97 -12.64
N ASN A 11 -2.83 -4.67 -13.69
CA ASN A 11 -2.38 -5.69 -14.65
C ASN A 11 -1.52 -6.77 -13.98
N LYS A 12 -0.61 -6.40 -13.08
CA LYS A 12 0.18 -7.39 -12.30
C LYS A 12 -0.67 -8.23 -11.36
N LEU A 13 -1.70 -7.65 -10.74
CA LEU A 13 -2.64 -8.39 -9.91
C LEU A 13 -3.42 -9.40 -10.76
N PHE A 14 -3.94 -9.00 -11.92
CA PHE A 14 -4.63 -9.91 -12.84
C PHE A 14 -3.73 -11.04 -13.36
N GLU A 15 -2.50 -10.73 -13.77
CA GLU A 15 -1.53 -11.73 -14.22
C GLU A 15 -1.25 -12.78 -13.11
N THR A 16 -1.08 -12.31 -11.87
CA THR A 16 -0.87 -13.16 -10.69
C THR A 16 -2.10 -14.03 -10.41
N ASN A 17 -3.30 -13.45 -10.48
CA ASN A 17 -4.58 -14.15 -10.29
C ASN A 17 -4.71 -15.34 -11.26
N VAL A 18 -4.45 -15.08 -12.56
CA VAL A 18 -4.48 -16.10 -13.62
C VAL A 18 -3.39 -17.16 -13.39
N ARG A 19 -2.15 -16.74 -13.09
CA ARG A 19 -1.01 -17.66 -12.90
C ARG A 19 -1.21 -18.61 -11.72
N PHE A 20 -1.81 -18.15 -10.63
CA PHE A 20 -2.03 -18.96 -9.43
C PHE A 20 -3.45 -19.54 -9.35
N ASN A 21 -4.28 -19.34 -10.39
CA ASN A 21 -5.69 -19.73 -10.43
C ASN A 21 -6.45 -19.37 -9.13
N THR A 22 -6.20 -18.16 -8.62
CA THR A 22 -6.62 -17.74 -7.29
C THR A 22 -7.40 -16.44 -7.36
N LYS A 23 -8.58 -16.39 -6.74
CA LYS A 23 -9.39 -15.17 -6.74
C LYS A 23 -8.72 -14.11 -5.86
N ILE A 24 -8.28 -13.00 -6.48
CA ILE A 24 -7.85 -11.82 -5.75
C ILE A 24 -9.07 -11.09 -5.19
N ASP A 25 -9.06 -10.93 -3.87
CA ASP A 25 -9.99 -10.10 -3.12
C ASP A 25 -9.47 -8.66 -3.08
N LEU A 26 -10.04 -7.80 -3.93
CA LEU A 26 -9.60 -6.41 -4.08
C LEU A 26 -9.80 -5.59 -2.80
N ASP A 27 -10.82 -5.90 -2.00
CA ASP A 27 -11.07 -5.22 -0.72
C ASP A 27 -9.95 -5.52 0.29
N LYS A 28 -9.46 -6.77 0.32
CA LYS A 28 -8.30 -7.13 1.14
C LYS A 28 -7.03 -6.44 0.67
N VAL A 29 -6.82 -6.33 -0.64
CA VAL A 29 -5.67 -5.62 -1.21
C VAL A 29 -5.72 -4.14 -0.84
N GLU A 30 -6.87 -3.49 -0.97
CA GLU A 30 -7.05 -2.09 -0.60
C GLU A 30 -6.77 -1.85 0.89
N ARG A 31 -7.34 -2.70 1.77
CA ARG A 31 -7.10 -2.63 3.22
C ARG A 31 -5.62 -2.81 3.57
N ALA A 32 -4.93 -3.75 2.93
CA ALA A 32 -3.51 -3.99 3.17
C ALA A 32 -2.65 -2.77 2.80
N ILE A 33 -2.92 -2.16 1.64
CA ILE A 33 -2.14 -0.99 1.19
C ILE A 33 -2.48 0.25 2.02
N LEU A 34 -3.75 0.46 2.40
CA LEU A 34 -4.13 1.54 3.33
C LEU A 34 -3.42 1.40 4.68
N THR A 35 -3.35 0.17 5.20
CA THR A 35 -2.64 -0.12 6.45
C THR A 35 -1.15 0.19 6.32
N LEU A 36 -0.51 -0.23 5.23
CA LEU A 36 0.90 0.08 4.93
C LEU A 36 1.16 1.59 4.82
N LYS A 37 0.26 2.34 4.16
CA LYS A 37 0.35 3.80 4.05
C LYS A 37 0.29 4.48 5.41
N ASN A 38 -0.63 4.07 6.27
CA ASN A 38 -0.74 4.61 7.63
C ASN A 38 0.53 4.34 8.44
N ILE A 39 1.07 3.11 8.37
CA ILE A 39 2.33 2.77 9.03
C ILE A 39 3.49 3.62 8.51
N MET A 40 3.60 3.82 7.19
CA MET A 40 4.64 4.66 6.59
C MET A 40 4.50 6.13 7.00
N ALA A 41 3.28 6.66 7.04
CA ALA A 41 3.02 8.03 7.50
C ALA A 41 3.42 8.20 8.97
N SER A 42 3.03 7.28 9.85
CA SER A 42 3.42 7.32 11.26
C SER A 42 4.94 7.18 11.45
N LYS A 43 5.62 6.33 10.67
CA LYS A 43 7.09 6.22 10.71
C LYS A 43 7.79 7.52 10.31
N ARG A 44 7.23 8.27 9.36
CA ARG A 44 7.75 9.57 8.93
C ARG A 44 7.59 10.62 10.03
N GLU A 45 6.44 10.65 10.69
CA GLU A 45 6.18 11.56 11.82
C GLU A 45 7.14 11.29 13.01
N ILE A 46 7.40 10.02 13.34
CA ILE A 46 8.35 9.65 14.38
C ILE A 46 9.79 10.08 14.01
N LEU A 47 10.19 9.90 12.76
CA LEU A 47 11.52 10.31 12.28
C LEU A 47 11.68 11.83 12.32
N GLU A 48 10.69 12.59 11.83
CA GLU A 48 10.70 14.06 11.83
C GLU A 48 10.73 14.62 13.26
N ASN A 49 9.91 14.10 14.17
CA ASN A 49 9.91 14.51 15.58
C ASN A 49 11.23 14.18 16.29
N SER A 50 11.81 13.00 16.02
CA SER A 50 13.09 12.60 16.61
C SER A 50 14.25 13.48 16.13
N THR A 51 14.24 13.92 14.87
CA THR A 51 15.30 14.78 14.32
C THR A 51 15.22 16.22 14.86
N THR A 52 14.00 16.69 15.15
CA THR A 52 13.74 18.05 15.67
C THR A 52 14.16 18.22 17.13
N HIS A 53 14.27 17.14 17.91
CA HIS A 53 14.71 17.17 19.30
C HIS A 53 16.24 17.06 19.50
N ILE A 54 17.01 16.92 18.42
CA ILE A 54 18.48 16.78 18.44
C ILE A 54 19.17 18.12 18.10
N HIS A 55 18.42 19.18 17.80
CA HIS A 55 18.95 20.52 17.50
C HIS A 55 18.80 21.49 18.67
#